data_AF-A0A0F9IMD6-F1
#
_entry.id   AF-A0A0F9IMD6-F1
#
_cell.length_a   1.000
_cell.length_b   1.000
_cell.length_c   1.000
_cell.angle_alpha   90.00
_cell.angle_beta   90.00
_cell.angle_gamma   90.00
#
_symmetry.space_group_name_H-M   'P 1'
#
loop_
_entity.id
_entity.type
_entity.pdbx_description
1 polymer ?
#
loop_
_entity_poly.entity_id
_entity_poly.type
_entity_poly.pdbx_seq_one_letter_code
_entity_poly.pdbx_strand_id
1 'polypeptide(L)' 'ATMPFMLALANKGWKQACADDPHLKAGLNVHAGQITYAAVAEALGLTSITADQAIAS' A
#
# COMPACT_ATOMS: atom_id res chain seq x y z
N ALA A 1 -12.07 -10.65 -9.18
CA ALA A 1 -10.84 -11.17 -9.82
C ALA A 1 -9.63 -10.43 -9.25
N THR A 2 -8.53 -11.13 -8.96
CA THR A 2 -7.27 -10.58 -8.39
C THR A 2 -6.07 -10.77 -9.32
N MET A 3 -6.23 -11.57 -10.38
CA MET A 3 -5.18 -11.91 -11.34
C MET A 3 -4.51 -10.68 -12.01
N PRO A 4 -5.24 -9.62 -12.40
CA PRO A 4 -4.60 -8.42 -12.96
C PRO A 4 -3.63 -7.74 -11.98
N PHE A 5 -4.00 -7.62 -10.70
CA PHE A 5 -3.13 -7.04 -9.67
C PHE A 5 -1.89 -7.90 -9.42
N MET A 6 -2.05 -9.22 -9.42
CA MET A 6 -0.93 -10.17 -9.24
C MET A 6 0.12 -10.02 -10.34
N LEU A 7 -0.33 -9.93 -11.61
CA LEU A 7 0.58 -9.71 -12.75
C LEU A 7 1.23 -8.33 -12.68
N ALA A 8 0.51 -7.28 -12.28
CA ALA A 8 1.07 -5.95 -12.12
C ALA A 8 2.18 -5.92 -11.05
N LEU A 9 1.95 -6.56 -9.91
CA LEU A 9 2.95 -6.71 -8.84
C LEU A 9 4.19 -7.46 -9.33
N ALA A 10 4.01 -8.58 -10.03
CA ALA A 10 5.11 -9.40 -10.53
C ALA A 10 5.96 -8.67 -11.57
N ASN A 11 5.33 -7.94 -12.49
CA ASN A 11 6.04 -7.30 -13.60
C ASN A 11 6.69 -5.96 -13.22
N LYS A 12 6.07 -5.20 -12.32
CA LYS A 12 6.47 -3.81 -12.01
C LYS A 12 7.09 -3.63 -10.63
N GLY A 13 6.92 -4.62 -9.75
CA GLY A 13 7.15 -4.44 -8.32
C GLY A 13 6.05 -3.59 -7.67
N TRP A 14 5.99 -3.66 -6.34
CA TRP A 14 4.88 -3.10 -5.57
C TRP A 14 4.78 -1.56 -5.63
N LYS A 15 5.91 -0.84 -5.61
CA LYS A 15 5.92 0.63 -5.62
C LYS A 15 5.23 1.18 -6.87
N GLN A 16 5.70 0.76 -8.04
CA GLN A 16 5.14 1.22 -9.31
C GLN A 16 3.72 0.68 -9.52
N ALA A 17 3.45 -0.58 -9.17
CA ALA A 17 2.11 -1.15 -9.30
C ALA A 17 1.07 -0.38 -8.45
N CYS A 18 1.42 0.00 -7.21
CA CYS A 18 0.56 0.84 -6.38
C CYS A 18 0.49 2.29 -6.87
N ALA A 19 1.57 2.87 -7.40
CA ALA A 19 1.51 4.21 -7.98
C ALA A 19 0.57 4.28 -9.19
N ASP A 20 0.57 3.23 -10.03
CA ASP A 20 -0.24 3.15 -11.25
C ASP A 20 -1.72 2.81 -10.98
N ASP A 21 -2.02 2.11 -9.88
CA ASP A 21 -3.36 1.56 -9.61
C ASP A 21 -3.87 1.99 -8.22
N PRO A 22 -4.85 2.92 -8.16
CA PRO A 22 -5.44 3.38 -6.90
C PRO A 22 -6.10 2.27 -6.08
N HIS A 23 -6.66 1.24 -6.72
CA HIS A 23 -7.27 0.11 -6.01
C HIS A 23 -6.22 -0.76 -5.35
N LEU A 24 -5.10 -1.01 -6.05
CA LEU A 24 -3.98 -1.74 -5.46
C LEU A 24 -3.32 -0.92 -4.34
N LYS A 25 -3.15 0.40 -4.53
CA LYS A 25 -2.64 1.32 -3.50
C LYS A 25 -3.48 1.32 -2.24
N ALA A 26 -4.80 1.34 -2.37
CA ALA A 26 -5.73 1.29 -1.24
C ALA A 26 -5.61 -0.02 -0.43
N GLY A 27 -5.03 -1.09 -1.01
CA GLY A 27 -4.75 -2.34 -0.33
C GLY A 27 -3.43 -2.38 0.46
N LEU A 28 -2.55 -1.37 0.33
CA LEU A 28 -1.30 -1.31 1.10
C LEU A 28 -1.60 -0.97 2.56
N ASN A 29 -1.25 -1.87 3.48
CA ASN A 29 -1.51 -1.71 4.92
C ASN A 29 -0.26 -1.41 5.75
N VAL A 30 0.89 -1.99 5.38
CA VAL A 30 2.15 -1.86 6.13
C VAL A 30 3.34 -1.85 5.18
N HIS A 31 4.33 -1.00 5.44
CA HIS A 31 5.63 -1.03 4.78
C HIS A 31 6.73 -0.52 5.72
N ALA A 32 7.88 -1.19 5.78
CA ALA A 32 9.05 -0.76 6.56
C ALA A 32 8.74 -0.38 8.02
N GLY A 33 7.84 -1.13 8.68
CA GLY A 33 7.40 -0.87 10.05
C GLY A 33 6.40 0.28 10.20
N GLN A 34 5.97 0.91 9.11
CA GLN A 34 4.97 1.98 9.08
C GLN A 34 3.60 1.43 8.66
N ILE A 35 2.54 1.87 9.34
CA ILE A 35 1.16 1.57 8.96
C ILE A 35 0.68 2.60 7.94
N THR A 36 0.07 2.14 6.85
CA THR A 36 -0.50 2.99 5.78
C THR A 36 -2.02 3.04 5.78
N TYR A 37 -2.68 2.17 6.56
CA TYR A 37 -4.12 2.13 6.69
C TYR A 37 -4.56 2.78 8.00
N ALA A 38 -5.09 4.00 7.91
CA ALA A 38 -5.36 4.86 9.06
C ALA A 38 -6.31 4.24 10.10
N ALA A 39 -7.36 3.54 9.66
CA ALA A 39 -8.32 2.92 10.58
C ALA A 39 -7.69 1.82 11.46
N VAL A 40 -6.68 1.10 10.96
CA VAL A 40 -5.94 0.11 11.78
C VAL A 40 -5.00 0.82 12.75
N ALA A 41 -4.33 1.89 12.34
CA ALA A 41 -3.51 2.68 13.26
C ALA A 41 -4.35 3.28 14.40
N GLU A 42 -5.51 3.85 14.09
CA GLU A 42 -6.45 4.39 15.06
C GLU A 42 -6.91 3.32 16.07
N ALA A 43 -7.34 2.16 15.59
CA ALA A 43 -7.81 1.06 16.44
C ALA A 43 -6.72 0.54 17.41
N LEU A 44 -5.45 0.71 17.06
CA LEU A 44 -4.30 0.25 17.85
C LEU A 44 -3.62 1.36 18.66
N GLY A 45 -4.08 2.61 18.56
CA GLY A 45 -3.42 3.76 19.20
C GLY A 45 -2.03 4.08 18.64
N LEU A 46 -1.80 3.78 17.36
CA LEU A 46 -0.54 4.00 16.65
C LEU A 46 -0.65 5.15 15.64
N THR A 47 0.48 5.60 15.12
CA THR A 47 0.54 6.55 14.01
C THR A 47 0.51 5.81 12.66
N SER A 48 0.00 6.49 11.63
CA SER A 48 0.08 6.03 10.24
C SER A 48 0.68 7.10 9.34
N ILE A 49 1.24 6.66 8.22
CA ILE A 49 1.62 7.50 7.08
C ILE A 49 0.65 7.25 5.93
N THR A 50 0.66 8.09 4.89
CA THR A 50 -0.10 7.80 3.67
C THR A 50 0.60 6.72 2.84
N ALA A 51 -0.18 5.97 2.04
CA ALA A 51 0.40 5.03 1.08
C ALA A 51 1.34 5.72 0.08
N ASP A 52 1.06 6.98 -0.29
CA ASP A 52 1.94 7.77 -1.17
C ASP A 52 3.30 8.06 -0.52
N GLN A 53 3.32 8.38 0.79
CA GLN A 53 4.56 8.54 1.55
C GLN A 53 5.37 7.23 1.59
N ALA A 54 4.69 6.09 1.73
CA ALA A 54 5.34 4.77 1.74
C ALA A 54 5.89 4.34 0.37
N ILE A 55 5.27 4.76 -0.74
CA ILE A 55 5.71 4.42 -2.09
C ILE A 55 6.90 5.31 -2.51
N ALA A 56 6.96 6.54 -2.02
CA ALA A 56 8.02 7.50 -2.32
C ALA A 56 9.33 7.30 -1.52
N SER A 57 9.34 6.42 -0.51
CA SER A 57 10.51 6.15 0.35
C SER A 57 11.55 5.23 -0.28
#